data_AF-A0A7W3QRQ0-F1
#
_entry.id   AF-A0A7W3QRQ0-F1
#
_cell.length_a   1.000
_cell.length_b   1.000
_cell.length_c   1.000
_cell.angle_alpha   90.00
_cell.angle_beta   90.00
_cell.angle_gamma   90.00
#
_symmetry.space_group_name_H-M   'P 1'
#
loop_
_entity.id
_entity.type
_entity.pdbx_description
1 polymer ?
#
loop_
_entity_poly.entity_id
_entity_poly.type
_entity_poly.pdbx_seq_one_letter_code
_entity_poly.pdbx_strand_id
1 'polypeptide(L)'
;MVPDRRPEHLERRAGPEHELTTGFGVGVGGVPIPAPGVVPGQAPRSPRSRRPGTWTLLYGAAMVAAGMALGIAISFGWVGPAARWAGWFLDFYAGVFALVALSLAVMIGLLATDRTLLRPRHRVHAQAVHRAFAFVAVAMLLVHVAAKLLRDRVGPLETLVPFAGDHLTTYGAGTAACYLMIVAVGAGIARGRFALTAHPRMWRILHLSAYAAWPLGVAHGLTSGRTPAAWVTTGYLTCLIGVALALAARPFLTRRARREP
;
A
#
# COMPACT_ATOMS: atom_id res chain seq x y z
N MET A 1 78.54 20.04 28.80
CA MET A 1 78.49 18.88 27.88
C MET A 1 77.03 18.46 27.79
N VAL A 2 76.36 18.72 26.67
CA VAL A 2 74.97 18.27 26.40
C VAL A 2 75.05 17.00 25.56
N PRO A 3 74.27 15.97 25.91
CA PRO A 3 73.26 15.42 24.98
C PRO A 3 71.93 15.18 25.73
N ASP A 4 70.75 15.63 25.27
CA ASP A 4 69.96 15.22 24.10
C ASP A 4 69.53 13.72 24.12
N ARG A 5 68.29 13.40 24.55
CA ARG A 5 67.17 12.99 23.66
C ARG A 5 65.94 12.42 24.43
N ARG A 6 64.82 12.53 23.71
CA ARG A 6 63.38 12.38 24.01
C ARG A 6 62.90 11.06 24.66
N PRO A 7 61.69 11.07 25.27
CA PRO A 7 61.06 9.88 25.85
C PRO A 7 60.45 8.96 24.79
N GLU A 8 60.62 7.66 25.02
CA GLU A 8 60.21 6.55 24.19
C GLU A 8 58.72 6.21 24.36
N HIS A 9 57.98 6.41 23.26
CA HIS A 9 56.86 5.64 22.70
C HIS A 9 56.04 4.72 23.61
N LEU A 10 54.76 5.10 23.70
CA LEU A 10 53.58 4.30 24.01
C LEU A 10 53.45 3.06 23.09
N GLU A 11 53.71 1.86 23.61
CA GLU A 11 53.17 0.63 23.05
C GLU A 11 51.90 0.20 23.81
N ARG A 12 50.75 0.77 23.39
CA ARG A 12 49.43 0.20 23.71
C ARG A 12 49.23 -1.03 22.83
N ARG A 13 49.19 -2.21 23.45
CA ARG A 13 48.73 -3.45 22.84
C ARG A 13 47.27 -3.32 22.41
N ALA A 14 47.02 -3.49 21.12
CA ALA A 14 45.69 -3.65 20.55
C ALA A 14 45.13 -5.02 20.96
N GLY A 15 44.10 -5.01 21.81
CA GLY A 15 43.20 -6.15 22.01
C GLY A 15 41.96 -6.00 21.12
N PRO A 16 41.33 -7.09 20.66
CA PRO A 16 40.14 -7.02 19.82
C PRO A 16 38.94 -6.61 20.68
N GLU A 17 38.49 -5.37 20.51
CA GLU A 17 37.31 -4.84 21.17
C GLU A 17 36.08 -5.27 20.37
N HIS A 18 35.22 -6.07 21.01
CA HIS A 18 33.88 -6.40 20.53
C HIS A 18 33.02 -5.13 20.50
N GLU A 19 33.02 -4.45 19.35
CA GLU A 19 32.26 -3.24 19.07
C GLU A 19 30.80 -3.58 18.70
N LEU A 20 29.97 -4.04 19.66
CA LEU A 20 28.52 -4.20 19.44
C LEU A 20 27.69 -4.02 20.72
N THR A 21 27.87 -2.95 21.51
CA THR A 21 26.89 -2.66 22.60
C THR A 21 26.88 -1.21 23.11
N THR A 22 26.69 -0.20 22.26
CA THR A 22 26.27 1.14 22.76
C THR A 22 25.40 1.85 21.74
N GLY A 23 24.11 1.52 21.77
CA GLY A 23 23.10 2.18 20.94
C GLY A 23 21.72 2.23 21.59
N PHE A 24 21.63 2.19 22.92
CA PHE A 24 20.40 2.47 23.66
C PHE A 24 20.76 3.10 25.00
N GLY A 25 20.95 4.42 24.97
CA GLY A 25 21.16 5.24 26.16
C GLY A 25 20.19 6.41 26.12
N VAL A 26 19.11 6.29 26.87
CA VAL A 26 18.31 7.43 27.34
C VAL A 26 19.25 8.25 28.22
N GLY A 27 19.78 9.35 27.68
CA GLY A 27 20.71 10.24 28.38
C GLY A 27 19.97 11.43 28.98
N VAL A 28 19.82 11.41 30.30
CA VAL A 28 19.50 12.58 31.12
C VAL A 28 20.66 13.58 31.02
N GLY A 29 20.39 14.80 30.54
CA GLY A 29 21.08 16.03 30.95
C GLY A 29 22.61 16.16 30.89
N GLY A 30 23.33 15.31 30.16
CA GLY A 30 24.80 15.42 30.03
C GLY A 30 25.21 16.37 28.92
N VAL A 31 26.10 17.32 29.22
CA VAL A 31 26.81 18.14 28.23
C VAL A 31 27.50 17.21 27.21
N PRO A 32 27.28 17.36 25.89
CA PRO A 32 27.91 16.50 24.91
C PRO A 32 29.42 16.66 24.95
N ILE A 33 30.14 15.59 25.28
CA ILE A 33 31.58 15.51 25.03
C ILE A 33 31.75 15.46 23.50
N PRO A 34 32.41 16.46 22.87
CA PRO A 34 32.59 16.45 21.43
C PRO A 34 33.42 15.23 21.04
N ALA A 35 32.88 14.40 20.15
CA ALA A 35 33.62 13.29 19.57
C ALA A 35 34.90 13.84 18.90
N PRO A 36 36.07 13.24 19.16
CA PRO A 36 37.31 13.71 18.56
C PRO A 36 37.19 13.64 17.04
N GLY A 37 37.24 14.82 16.39
CA GLY A 37 37.16 14.96 14.93
C GLY A 37 35.95 15.75 14.39
N VAL A 38 35.01 16.19 15.23
CA VAL A 38 33.92 17.08 14.78
C VAL A 38 34.41 18.53 14.74
N VAL A 39 34.71 19.04 13.54
CA VAL A 39 35.03 20.46 13.33
C VAL A 39 33.79 21.30 13.65
N PRO A 40 33.86 22.24 14.61
CA PRO A 40 32.76 23.15 14.89
C PRO A 40 32.41 23.94 13.62
N GLY A 41 31.17 23.83 13.15
CA GLY A 41 30.68 24.51 11.94
C GLY A 41 30.30 23.61 10.77
N GLN A 42 30.58 22.30 10.82
CA GLN A 42 30.01 21.36 9.85
C GLN A 42 28.59 20.97 10.25
N ALA A 43 27.59 21.55 9.57
CA ALA A 43 26.21 21.11 9.68
C ALA A 43 26.13 19.60 9.36
N PRO A 44 25.38 18.80 10.15
CA PRO A 44 25.21 17.38 9.86
C PRO A 44 24.69 17.22 8.44
N ARG A 45 25.45 16.53 7.59
CA ARG A 45 25.05 16.26 6.21
C ARG A 45 23.75 15.46 6.26
N SER A 46 22.66 16.07 5.78
CA SER A 46 21.40 15.36 5.67
C SER A 46 21.61 14.11 4.81
N PRO A 47 21.07 12.94 5.21
CA PRO A 47 21.17 11.74 4.39
C PRO A 47 20.60 12.04 3.01
N ARG A 48 21.43 12.02 1.96
CA ARG A 48 20.94 12.15 0.58
C ARG A 48 20.01 10.96 0.34
N SER A 49 18.72 11.23 0.13
CA SER A 49 17.79 10.19 -0.30
C SER A 49 18.25 9.71 -1.69
N ARG A 50 18.77 8.49 -1.77
CA ARG A 50 19.07 7.87 -3.07
C ARG A 50 17.74 7.70 -3.80
N ARG A 51 17.51 8.50 -4.84
CA ARG A 51 16.41 8.25 -5.76
C ARG A 51 16.68 6.89 -6.42
N PRO A 52 15.69 5.99 -6.49
CA PRO A 52 15.86 4.73 -7.21
C PRO A 52 16.26 5.05 -8.66
N GLY A 53 17.23 4.31 -9.20
CA GLY A 53 17.66 4.50 -10.57
C GLY A 53 16.52 4.20 -11.54
N THR A 54 16.50 4.87 -12.71
CA THR A 54 15.48 4.67 -13.74
C THR A 54 15.31 3.18 -14.09
N TRP A 55 16.40 2.42 -14.15
CA TRP A 55 16.38 0.97 -14.38
C TRP A 55 15.59 0.20 -13.32
N THR A 56 15.75 0.51 -12.04
CA THR A 56 14.99 -0.15 -10.96
C THR A 56 13.48 0.08 -11.13
N LEU A 57 13.08 1.29 -11.54
CA LEU A 57 11.68 1.61 -11.80
C LEU A 57 11.15 0.86 -13.04
N LEU A 58 11.94 0.81 -14.12
CA LEU A 58 11.58 0.09 -15.34
C LEU A 58 11.47 -1.42 -15.12
N TYR A 59 12.42 -2.03 -14.41
CA TYR A 59 12.36 -3.44 -14.05
C TYR A 59 11.13 -3.75 -13.19
N GLY A 60 10.84 -2.91 -12.18
CA GLY A 60 9.64 -3.06 -11.37
C GLY A 60 8.35 -2.97 -12.19
N ALA A 61 8.26 -1.99 -13.09
CA ALA A 61 7.10 -1.84 -13.97
C ALA A 61 6.96 -3.03 -14.95
N ALA A 62 8.07 -3.51 -15.51
CA ALA A 62 8.08 -4.66 -16.42
C ALA A 62 7.64 -5.95 -15.70
N MET A 63 8.11 -6.20 -14.48
CA MET A 63 7.66 -7.37 -13.70
C MET A 63 6.17 -7.31 -13.37
N VAL A 64 5.65 -6.15 -13.03
CA VAL A 64 4.21 -5.95 -12.81
C VAL A 64 3.42 -6.23 -14.08
N ALA A 65 3.84 -5.66 -15.21
CA ALA A 65 3.18 -5.86 -16.49
C ALA A 65 3.21 -7.33 -16.93
N ALA A 66 4.36 -8.01 -16.77
CA ALA A 66 4.50 -9.43 -17.08
C ALA A 66 3.61 -10.31 -16.19
N GLY A 67 3.55 -10.03 -14.88
CA GLY A 67 2.67 -10.75 -13.96
C GLY A 67 1.18 -10.55 -14.30
N MET A 68 0.78 -9.33 -14.67
CA MET A 68 -0.58 -9.04 -15.13
C MET A 68 -0.91 -9.77 -16.44
N ALA A 69 -0.02 -9.72 -17.42
CA ALA A 69 -0.19 -10.42 -18.70
C ALA A 69 -0.31 -11.94 -18.50
N LEU A 70 0.51 -12.51 -17.60
CA LEU A 70 0.43 -13.93 -17.24
C LEU A 70 -0.91 -14.27 -16.58
N GLY A 71 -1.39 -13.47 -15.62
CA GLY A 71 -2.69 -13.70 -14.97
C GLY A 71 -3.86 -13.65 -15.95
N ILE A 72 -3.81 -12.73 -16.91
CA ILE A 72 -4.75 -12.64 -18.04
C ILE A 72 -4.64 -13.89 -18.91
N ALA A 73 -3.45 -14.25 -19.37
CA ALA A 73 -3.23 -15.42 -20.23
C ALA A 73 -3.72 -16.74 -19.56
N ILE A 74 -3.46 -16.92 -18.26
CA ILE A 74 -3.99 -18.05 -17.47
C ILE A 74 -5.52 -18.01 -17.43
N SER A 75 -6.09 -16.82 -17.22
CA SER A 75 -7.55 -16.61 -17.18
C SER A 75 -8.26 -17.08 -18.46
N PHE A 76 -7.58 -16.98 -19.60
CA PHE A 76 -8.09 -17.41 -20.91
C PHE A 76 -7.65 -18.80 -21.36
N GLY A 77 -6.83 -19.50 -20.56
CA GLY A 77 -6.31 -20.82 -20.95
C GLY A 77 -5.27 -20.77 -22.07
N TRP A 78 -4.72 -19.58 -22.39
CA TRP A 78 -3.68 -19.41 -23.41
C TRP A 78 -2.36 -20.07 -23.02
N VAL A 79 -2.18 -20.37 -21.73
CA VAL A 79 -1.00 -21.04 -21.17
C VAL A 79 -1.07 -22.57 -21.33
N GLY A 80 -2.19 -23.10 -21.87
CA GLY A 80 -2.36 -24.50 -22.22
C GLY A 80 -3.46 -25.23 -21.42
N PRO A 81 -3.78 -26.48 -21.78
CA PRO A 81 -4.94 -27.21 -21.25
C PRO A 81 -4.93 -27.39 -19.72
N ALA A 82 -3.75 -27.46 -19.10
CA ALA A 82 -3.63 -27.57 -17.65
C ALA A 82 -4.06 -26.30 -16.91
N ALA A 83 -3.90 -25.12 -17.52
CA ALA A 83 -4.21 -23.82 -16.93
C ALA A 83 -5.71 -23.46 -16.99
N ARG A 84 -6.52 -24.21 -17.75
CA ARG A 84 -7.96 -23.93 -17.91
C ARG A 84 -8.70 -23.86 -16.58
N TRP A 85 -8.37 -24.73 -15.63
CA TRP A 85 -8.97 -24.76 -14.30
C TRP A 85 -8.68 -23.49 -13.50
N ALA A 86 -7.44 -22.99 -13.59
CA ALA A 86 -7.07 -21.71 -12.99
C ALA A 86 -7.83 -20.55 -13.66
N GLY A 87 -8.08 -20.62 -14.98
CA GLY A 87 -8.85 -19.59 -15.66
C GLY A 87 -10.34 -19.57 -15.30
N TRP A 88 -10.96 -20.73 -15.15
CA TRP A 88 -12.32 -20.85 -14.57
C TRP A 88 -12.38 -20.31 -13.15
N PHE A 89 -11.39 -20.66 -12.33
CA PHE A 89 -11.27 -20.17 -10.96
C PHE A 89 -11.15 -18.64 -10.91
N LEU A 90 -10.31 -18.04 -11.76
CA LEU A 90 -10.13 -16.59 -11.82
C LEU A 90 -11.37 -15.87 -12.37
N ASP A 91 -12.05 -16.41 -13.40
CA ASP A 91 -13.31 -15.82 -13.88
C ASP A 91 -14.38 -15.75 -12.77
N PHE A 92 -14.38 -16.74 -11.88
CA PHE A 92 -15.33 -16.83 -10.78
C PHE A 92 -14.93 -16.00 -9.54
N TYR A 93 -13.65 -16.04 -9.16
CA TYR A 93 -13.16 -15.52 -7.88
C TYR A 93 -12.34 -14.21 -7.94
N ALA A 94 -11.88 -13.75 -9.12
CA ALA A 94 -11.06 -12.54 -9.20
C ALA A 94 -11.76 -11.31 -8.59
N GLY A 95 -13.07 -11.16 -8.79
CA GLY A 95 -13.85 -10.08 -8.18
C GLY A 95 -13.91 -10.16 -6.64
N VAL A 96 -14.03 -11.37 -6.09
CA VAL A 96 -14.04 -11.61 -4.63
C VAL A 96 -12.68 -11.22 -4.04
N PHE A 97 -11.58 -11.68 -4.64
CA PHE A 97 -10.24 -11.32 -4.19
C PHE A 97 -9.95 -9.83 -4.32
N ALA A 98 -10.41 -9.19 -5.40
CA ALA A 98 -10.30 -7.74 -5.55
C ALA A 98 -11.00 -7.00 -4.40
N LEU A 99 -12.22 -7.39 -4.03
CA LEU A 99 -12.98 -6.73 -2.98
C LEU A 99 -12.38 -6.97 -1.58
N VAL A 100 -11.96 -8.20 -1.28
CA VAL A 100 -11.30 -8.51 0.00
C VAL A 100 -9.98 -7.75 0.14
N ALA A 101 -9.15 -7.75 -0.91
CA ALA A 101 -7.90 -6.99 -0.91
C ALA A 101 -8.13 -5.48 -0.81
N LEU A 102 -9.15 -4.94 -1.48
CA LEU A 102 -9.54 -3.54 -1.35
C LEU A 102 -9.97 -3.21 0.08
N SER A 103 -10.77 -4.08 0.71
CA SER A 103 -11.22 -3.91 2.09
C SER A 103 -10.04 -3.88 3.08
N LEU A 104 -9.09 -4.80 2.91
CA LEU A 104 -7.84 -4.81 3.69
C LEU A 104 -7.01 -3.55 3.45
N ALA A 105 -6.88 -3.12 2.18
CA ALA A 105 -6.17 -1.89 1.86
C ALA A 105 -6.82 -0.66 2.53
N VAL A 106 -8.16 -0.55 2.52
CA VAL A 106 -8.89 0.52 3.21
C VAL A 106 -8.60 0.47 4.71
N MET A 107 -8.87 -0.65 5.39
CA MET A 107 -8.66 -0.80 6.84
C MET A 107 -7.22 -0.46 7.26
N ILE A 108 -6.23 -0.98 6.55
CA ILE A 108 -4.82 -0.72 6.83
C ILE A 108 -4.44 0.73 6.51
N GLY A 109 -5.05 1.33 5.49
CA GLY A 109 -4.89 2.75 5.16
C GLY A 109 -5.40 3.69 6.27
N LEU A 110 -6.54 3.36 6.89
CA LEU A 110 -7.02 4.06 8.09
C LEU A 110 -6.00 3.94 9.22
N LEU A 111 -5.56 2.72 9.52
CA LEU A 111 -4.62 2.45 10.61
C LEU A 111 -3.28 3.14 10.39
N ALA A 112 -2.77 3.14 9.16
CA ALA A 112 -1.49 3.77 8.80
C ALA A 112 -1.51 5.30 8.90
N THR A 113 -2.69 5.91 8.96
CA THR A 113 -2.89 7.35 9.15
C THR A 113 -2.92 7.73 10.64
N ASP A 114 -3.13 6.75 11.52
CA ASP A 114 -3.23 6.98 12.96
C ASP A 114 -1.84 7.21 13.60
N ARG A 115 -1.67 8.39 14.21
CA ARG A 115 -0.43 8.77 14.92
C ARG A 115 -0.46 8.45 16.40
N THR A 116 -1.64 8.10 16.92
CA THR A 116 -1.91 7.86 18.33
C THR A 116 -1.73 6.39 18.70
N LEU A 117 -2.02 5.48 17.77
CA LEU A 117 -1.87 4.04 17.95
C LEU A 117 -0.50 3.52 17.57
N LEU A 118 0.07 4.03 16.47
CA LEU A 118 1.25 3.45 15.85
C LEU A 118 2.49 4.32 16.04
N ARG A 119 3.53 3.70 16.62
CA ARG A 119 4.91 4.21 16.60
C ARG A 119 5.35 4.47 15.16
N PRO A 120 6.26 5.43 14.91
CA PRO A 120 6.71 5.79 13.56
C PRO A 120 7.12 4.60 12.68
N ARG A 121 7.88 3.64 13.23
CA ARG A 121 8.29 2.42 12.53
C ARG A 121 7.10 1.57 12.06
N HIS A 122 6.07 1.39 12.89
CA HIS A 122 4.91 0.58 12.54
C HIS A 122 4.05 1.24 11.46
N ARG A 123 4.02 2.58 11.39
CA ARG A 123 3.35 3.30 10.30
C ARG A 123 4.01 3.05 8.95
N VAL A 124 5.33 2.90 8.91
CA VAL A 124 6.06 2.55 7.67
C VAL A 124 5.69 1.15 7.20
N HIS A 125 5.64 0.18 8.12
CA HIS A 125 5.18 -1.17 7.81
C HIS A 125 3.72 -1.17 7.34
N ALA A 126 2.81 -0.50 8.05
CA ALA A 126 1.40 -0.40 7.65
C ALA A 126 1.23 0.24 6.26
N GLN A 127 2.01 1.27 5.92
CA GLN A 127 2.01 1.83 4.56
C GLN A 127 2.52 0.84 3.50
N ALA A 128 3.51 0.00 3.83
CA ALA A 128 3.98 -1.04 2.93
C ALA A 128 2.91 -2.12 2.71
N VAL A 129 2.26 -2.58 3.78
CA VAL A 129 1.18 -3.58 3.72
C VAL A 129 -0.05 -3.01 2.97
N HIS A 130 -0.41 -1.75 3.21
CA HIS A 130 -1.45 -1.06 2.45
C HIS A 130 -1.15 -1.07 0.94
N ARG A 131 0.09 -0.74 0.54
CA ARG A 131 0.50 -0.78 -0.87
C ARG A 131 0.44 -2.18 -1.46
N ALA A 132 0.83 -3.20 -0.70
CA ALA A 132 0.76 -4.59 -1.14
C ALA A 132 -0.69 -5.03 -1.41
N PHE A 133 -1.61 -4.77 -0.48
CA PHE A 133 -3.03 -5.08 -0.71
C PHE A 133 -3.67 -4.21 -1.79
N ALA A 134 -3.31 -2.94 -1.89
CA ALA A 134 -3.78 -2.08 -2.97
C ALA A 134 -3.33 -2.62 -4.34
N PHE A 135 -2.09 -3.12 -4.44
CA PHE A 135 -1.60 -3.76 -5.65
C PHE A 135 -2.39 -5.03 -6.00
N VAL A 136 -2.61 -5.92 -5.03
CA VAL A 136 -3.41 -7.15 -5.22
C VAL A 136 -4.84 -6.81 -5.64
N ALA A 137 -5.46 -5.81 -5.01
CA ALA A 137 -6.81 -5.35 -5.35
C ALA A 137 -6.90 -4.89 -6.80
N VAL A 138 -5.95 -4.06 -7.26
CA VAL A 138 -5.92 -3.56 -8.64
C VAL A 138 -5.63 -4.67 -9.64
N ALA A 139 -4.67 -5.55 -9.35
CA ALA A 139 -4.34 -6.67 -10.23
C ALA A 139 -5.54 -7.61 -10.42
N MET A 140 -6.23 -7.97 -9.33
CA MET A 140 -7.42 -8.82 -9.38
C MET A 140 -8.61 -8.11 -10.04
N LEU A 141 -8.76 -6.79 -9.87
CA LEU A 141 -9.76 -5.99 -10.57
C LEU A 141 -9.52 -6.01 -12.09
N LEU A 142 -8.28 -5.86 -12.54
CA LEU A 142 -7.94 -5.93 -13.97
C LEU A 142 -8.24 -7.31 -14.54
N VAL A 143 -7.85 -8.39 -13.85
CA VAL A 143 -8.17 -9.76 -14.26
C VAL A 143 -9.69 -9.97 -14.32
N HIS A 144 -10.42 -9.45 -13.33
CA HIS A 144 -11.88 -9.54 -13.28
C HIS A 144 -12.54 -8.84 -14.47
N VAL A 145 -12.20 -7.58 -14.75
CA VAL A 145 -12.76 -6.80 -15.87
C VAL A 145 -12.41 -7.45 -17.21
N ALA A 146 -11.14 -7.86 -17.39
CA ALA A 146 -10.70 -8.53 -18.60
C ALA A 146 -11.49 -9.82 -18.85
N ALA A 147 -11.68 -10.65 -17.80
CA ALA A 147 -12.44 -11.90 -17.90
C ALA A 147 -13.90 -11.68 -18.30
N LYS A 148 -14.54 -10.57 -17.86
CA LYS A 148 -15.93 -10.26 -18.23
C LYS A 148 -16.06 -9.73 -19.66
N LEU A 149 -15.13 -8.90 -20.10
CA LEU A 149 -15.11 -8.38 -21.46
C LEU A 149 -14.84 -9.47 -22.51
N LEU A 150 -13.78 -10.26 -22.33
CA LEU A 150 -13.34 -11.23 -23.34
C LEU A 150 -14.17 -12.52 -23.36
N ARG A 151 -15.08 -12.73 -22.40
CA ARG A 151 -16.06 -13.84 -22.41
C ARG A 151 -17.48 -13.37 -22.75
N ASP A 152 -17.61 -12.15 -23.31
CA ASP A 152 -18.87 -11.53 -23.72
C ASP A 152 -19.95 -11.56 -22.61
N ARG A 153 -19.51 -11.44 -21.35
CA ARG A 153 -20.43 -11.42 -20.19
C ARG A 153 -21.09 -10.06 -20.00
N VAL A 154 -20.47 -9.01 -20.54
CA VAL A 154 -20.92 -7.61 -20.49
C VAL A 154 -20.57 -6.99 -21.84
N GLY A 155 -21.50 -6.22 -22.42
CA GLY A 155 -21.24 -5.52 -23.67
C GLY A 155 -20.27 -4.33 -23.49
N PRO A 156 -19.68 -3.82 -24.60
CA PRO A 156 -18.74 -2.69 -24.54
C PRO A 156 -19.39 -1.42 -24.00
N LEU A 157 -20.68 -1.20 -24.31
CA LEU A 157 -21.41 0.01 -23.89
C LEU A 157 -21.65 0.03 -22.38
N GLU A 158 -22.07 -1.09 -21.80
CA GLU A 158 -22.32 -1.24 -20.36
C GLU A 158 -21.02 -1.18 -19.54
N THR A 159 -19.89 -1.52 -20.18
CA THR A 159 -18.57 -1.42 -19.57
C THR A 159 -18.03 0.02 -19.56
N LEU A 160 -18.39 0.83 -20.56
CA LEU A 160 -17.87 2.19 -20.70
C LEU A 160 -18.81 3.26 -20.12
N VAL A 161 -20.11 3.06 -20.24
CA VAL A 161 -21.10 4.03 -19.79
C VAL A 161 -21.84 3.42 -18.60
N PRO A 162 -21.54 3.86 -17.36
CA PRO A 162 -22.26 3.37 -16.20
C PRO A 162 -23.73 3.74 -16.37
N PHE A 163 -24.61 2.77 -16.11
CA PHE A 163 -26.07 2.96 -16.15
C PHE A 163 -26.68 3.22 -17.54
N ALA A 164 -26.00 2.89 -18.64
CA ALA A 164 -26.55 3.04 -20.01
C ALA A 164 -27.66 2.05 -20.39
N GLY A 165 -28.05 1.14 -19.50
CA GLY A 165 -29.12 0.17 -19.72
C GLY A 165 -29.84 -0.20 -18.43
N ASP A 166 -30.85 -1.06 -18.53
CA ASP A 166 -31.79 -1.40 -17.43
C ASP A 166 -31.13 -2.12 -16.23
N HIS A 167 -29.88 -2.53 -16.36
CA HIS A 167 -29.11 -3.26 -15.35
C HIS A 167 -28.30 -2.33 -14.43
N LEU A 168 -28.97 -1.31 -13.89
CA LEU A 168 -28.40 -0.27 -13.02
C LEU A 168 -27.54 -0.84 -11.87
N THR A 169 -28.06 -1.85 -11.17
CA THR A 169 -27.41 -2.47 -10.01
C THR A 169 -26.43 -3.58 -10.38
N THR A 170 -26.62 -4.27 -11.50
CA THR A 170 -25.79 -5.43 -11.86
C THR A 170 -24.46 -5.00 -12.46
N TYR A 171 -24.45 -4.07 -13.42
CA TYR A 171 -23.23 -3.66 -14.13
C TYR A 171 -22.82 -2.21 -13.84
N GLY A 172 -23.79 -1.30 -13.75
CA GLY A 172 -23.53 0.13 -13.55
C GLY A 172 -22.72 0.45 -12.29
N ALA A 173 -23.04 -0.21 -11.17
CA ALA A 173 -22.27 -0.07 -9.93
C ALA A 173 -20.82 -0.54 -10.06
N GLY A 174 -20.58 -1.63 -10.81
CA GLY A 174 -19.23 -2.16 -11.07
C GLY A 174 -18.41 -1.21 -11.94
N THR A 175 -19.00 -0.69 -13.02
CA THR A 175 -18.37 0.30 -13.90
C THR A 175 -18.03 1.59 -13.13
N ALA A 176 -18.97 2.12 -12.33
CA ALA A 176 -18.72 3.30 -11.49
C ALA A 176 -17.61 3.05 -10.45
N ALA A 177 -17.60 1.88 -9.80
CA ALA A 177 -16.53 1.50 -8.87
C ALA A 177 -15.16 1.42 -9.57
N CYS A 178 -15.12 0.90 -10.79
CA CYS A 178 -13.89 0.83 -11.60
C CYS A 178 -13.32 2.22 -11.87
N TYR A 179 -14.15 3.19 -12.27
CA TYR A 179 -13.70 4.57 -12.50
C TYR A 179 -13.20 5.25 -11.24
N LEU A 180 -13.88 5.07 -10.11
CA LEU A 180 -13.40 5.58 -8.83
C LEU A 180 -12.05 4.95 -8.43
N MET A 181 -11.86 3.66 -8.71
CA MET A 181 -10.57 3.00 -8.49
C MET A 181 -9.46 3.56 -9.39
N ILE A 182 -9.74 3.87 -10.66
CA ILE A 182 -8.77 4.52 -11.56
C ILE A 182 -8.34 5.88 -10.98
N VAL A 183 -9.28 6.68 -10.50
CA VAL A 183 -8.98 7.96 -9.83
C VAL A 183 -8.13 7.74 -8.57
N ALA A 184 -8.50 6.78 -7.72
CA ALA A 184 -7.78 6.49 -6.48
C ALA A 184 -6.34 5.99 -6.71
N VAL A 185 -6.13 5.12 -7.71
CA VAL A 185 -4.82 4.60 -8.12
C VAL A 185 -3.97 5.71 -8.73
N GLY A 186 -4.55 6.52 -9.62
CA GLY A 186 -3.89 7.70 -10.18
C GLY A 186 -3.42 8.67 -9.09
N ALA A 187 -4.27 8.93 -8.11
CA ALA A 187 -3.91 9.74 -6.93
C ALA A 187 -2.79 9.09 -6.10
N GLY A 188 -2.81 7.75 -5.94
CA GLY A 188 -1.77 7.00 -5.25
C GLY A 188 -0.39 7.13 -5.92
N ILE A 189 -0.33 6.94 -7.24
CA ILE A 189 0.88 7.08 -8.06
C ILE A 189 1.38 8.53 -8.03
N ALA A 190 0.48 9.50 -8.16
CA ALA A 190 0.80 10.92 -8.18
C ALA A 190 1.09 11.52 -6.79
N ARG A 191 1.01 10.74 -5.70
CA ARG A 191 1.18 11.23 -4.32
C ARG A 191 2.45 12.04 -4.13
N GLY A 192 3.57 11.58 -4.68
CA GLY A 192 4.85 12.29 -4.58
C GLY A 192 4.82 13.68 -5.23
N ARG A 193 4.08 13.83 -6.34
CA ARG A 193 3.91 15.13 -7.01
C ARG A 193 3.04 16.08 -6.18
N PHE A 194 1.93 15.59 -5.64
CA PHE A 194 1.06 16.39 -4.77
C PHE A 194 1.70 16.77 -3.43
N ALA A 195 2.62 15.94 -2.92
CA ALA A 195 3.37 16.25 -1.70
C ALA A 195 4.40 17.38 -1.91
N LEU A 196 4.79 17.63 -3.16
CA LEU A 196 5.73 18.68 -3.54
C LEU A 196 5.03 19.96 -4.04
N THR A 197 3.70 19.95 -4.21
CA THR A 197 2.91 21.11 -4.67
C THR A 197 2.02 21.70 -3.56
N ALA A 198 1.37 22.84 -3.82
CA ALA A 198 0.46 23.52 -2.90
C ALA A 198 -0.88 22.80 -2.63
N HIS A 199 -1.13 21.62 -3.22
CA HIS A 199 -2.45 20.98 -3.22
C HIS A 199 -2.50 19.58 -2.55
N PRO A 200 -1.99 19.38 -1.32
CA PRO A 200 -2.06 18.08 -0.64
C PRO A 200 -3.50 17.67 -0.29
N ARG A 201 -4.44 18.63 -0.22
CA ARG A 201 -5.87 18.36 -0.02
C ARG A 201 -6.51 17.70 -1.24
N MET A 202 -6.13 18.11 -2.45
CA MET A 202 -6.66 17.54 -3.69
C MET A 202 -6.29 16.07 -3.82
N TRP A 203 -5.03 15.73 -3.51
CA TRP A 203 -4.61 14.32 -3.42
C TRP A 203 -5.50 13.50 -2.48
N ARG A 204 -5.82 14.03 -1.30
CA ARG A 204 -6.70 13.33 -0.35
C ARG A 204 -8.09 13.12 -0.93
N ILE A 205 -8.70 14.15 -1.50
CA ILE A 205 -10.05 14.05 -2.09
C ILE A 205 -10.07 12.98 -3.19
N LEU A 206 -9.11 13.03 -4.10
CA LEU A 206 -9.01 12.05 -5.19
C LEU A 206 -8.77 10.64 -4.66
N HIS A 207 -7.91 10.46 -3.67
CA HIS A 207 -7.65 9.13 -3.10
C HIS A 207 -8.82 8.61 -2.24
N LEU A 208 -9.61 9.51 -1.62
CA LEU A 208 -10.83 9.16 -0.89
C LEU A 208 -11.93 8.60 -1.79
N SER A 209 -11.85 8.76 -3.12
CA SER A 209 -12.76 8.08 -4.06
C SER A 209 -12.77 6.56 -3.87
N ALA A 210 -11.69 5.94 -3.37
CA ALA A 210 -11.65 4.51 -3.02
C ALA A 210 -12.71 4.13 -1.96
N TYR A 211 -13.06 5.05 -1.05
CA TYR A 211 -14.11 4.82 -0.06
C TYR A 211 -15.51 4.80 -0.67
N ALA A 212 -15.72 5.48 -1.80
CA ALA A 212 -16.94 5.41 -2.57
C ALA A 212 -16.95 4.20 -3.53
N ALA A 213 -15.78 3.83 -4.07
CA ALA A 213 -15.62 2.64 -4.90
C ALA A 213 -15.96 1.35 -4.13
N TRP A 214 -15.55 1.29 -2.86
CA TRP A 214 -15.74 0.10 -2.02
C TRP A 214 -17.20 -0.34 -1.85
N PRO A 215 -18.16 0.49 -1.37
CA PRO A 215 -19.56 0.08 -1.23
C PRO A 215 -20.22 -0.21 -2.58
N LEU A 216 -19.83 0.48 -3.65
CA LEU A 216 -20.29 0.17 -5.00
C LEU A 216 -19.80 -1.21 -5.48
N GLY A 217 -18.55 -1.57 -5.17
CA GLY A 217 -18.00 -2.89 -5.43
C GLY A 217 -18.69 -4.00 -4.61
N VAL A 218 -19.04 -3.73 -3.35
CA VAL A 218 -19.85 -4.64 -2.52
C VAL A 218 -21.22 -4.85 -3.15
N ALA A 219 -21.92 -3.77 -3.49
CA ALA A 219 -23.24 -3.84 -4.11
C ALA A 219 -23.19 -4.65 -5.41
N HIS A 220 -22.28 -4.29 -6.32
CA HIS A 220 -22.05 -5.01 -7.57
C HIS A 220 -21.80 -6.51 -7.34
N GLY A 221 -20.94 -6.86 -6.38
CA GLY A 221 -20.64 -8.26 -6.07
C GLY A 221 -21.87 -9.05 -5.62
N LEU A 222 -22.74 -8.45 -4.80
CA LEU A 222 -23.97 -9.07 -4.29
C LEU A 222 -25.09 -9.15 -5.34
N THR A 223 -25.12 -8.22 -6.30
CA THR A 223 -26.16 -8.15 -7.34
C THR A 223 -25.72 -8.73 -8.68
N SER A 224 -24.54 -9.33 -8.77
CA SER A 224 -23.88 -9.78 -10.03
C SER A 224 -24.53 -10.97 -10.76
N GLY A 225 -25.86 -11.09 -10.74
CA GLY A 225 -26.62 -12.05 -11.56
C GLY A 225 -26.52 -13.51 -11.10
N ARG A 226 -25.86 -13.78 -9.97
CA ARG A 226 -25.76 -15.11 -9.37
C ARG A 226 -25.95 -15.05 -7.86
N THR A 227 -26.58 -16.07 -7.29
CA THR A 227 -26.69 -16.21 -5.83
C THR A 227 -25.28 -16.35 -5.23
N PRO A 228 -24.87 -15.47 -4.29
CA PRO A 228 -23.56 -15.57 -3.67
C PRO A 228 -23.50 -16.79 -2.75
N ALA A 229 -22.37 -17.52 -2.78
CA ALA A 229 -22.13 -18.58 -1.81
C ALA A 229 -22.05 -18.00 -0.40
N ALA A 230 -22.53 -18.74 0.60
CA ALA A 230 -22.63 -18.25 1.98
C ALA A 230 -21.29 -17.70 2.51
N TRP A 231 -20.17 -18.37 2.23
CA TRP A 231 -18.85 -17.92 2.67
C TRP A 231 -18.40 -16.61 2.00
N VAL A 232 -18.83 -16.31 0.77
CA VAL A 232 -18.54 -15.03 0.10
C VAL A 232 -19.29 -13.92 0.82
N THR A 233 -20.57 -14.15 1.10
CA THR A 233 -21.42 -13.22 1.85
C THR A 233 -20.85 -12.98 3.25
N THR A 234 -20.47 -14.03 3.97
CA THR A 234 -19.79 -13.92 5.28
C THR A 234 -18.49 -13.13 5.18
N GLY A 235 -17.67 -13.37 4.15
CA GLY A 235 -16.45 -12.62 3.90
C GLY A 235 -16.71 -11.12 3.68
N TYR A 236 -17.74 -10.78 2.90
CA TYR A 236 -18.12 -9.39 2.63
C TYR A 236 -18.65 -8.72 3.90
N LEU A 237 -19.50 -9.39 4.66
CA LEU A 237 -19.99 -8.91 5.95
C LEU A 237 -18.85 -8.70 6.95
N THR A 238 -17.87 -9.62 6.99
CA THR A 238 -16.70 -9.48 7.85
C THR A 238 -15.86 -8.26 7.45
N CYS A 239 -15.68 -8.02 6.15
CA CYS A 239 -15.02 -6.82 5.66
C CYS A 239 -15.80 -5.55 6.03
N LEU A 240 -17.13 -5.56 5.89
CA LEU A 240 -18.00 -4.44 6.27
C LEU A 240 -17.87 -4.11 7.76
N ILE A 241 -17.95 -5.13 8.62
CA ILE A 241 -17.79 -5.00 10.07
C ILE A 241 -16.39 -4.48 10.40
N GLY A 242 -15.34 -5.04 9.80
CA GLY A 242 -13.96 -4.60 10.02
C GLY A 242 -13.75 -3.12 9.68
N VAL A 243 -14.28 -2.66 8.55
CA VAL A 243 -14.23 -1.25 8.15
C VAL A 243 -15.04 -0.37 9.11
N ALA A 244 -16.25 -0.79 9.49
CA ALA A 244 -17.10 -0.06 10.43
C ALA A 244 -16.42 0.09 11.80
N LEU A 245 -15.82 -0.98 12.32
CA LEU A 245 -15.04 -0.96 13.56
C LEU A 245 -13.83 -0.03 13.45
N ALA A 246 -13.07 -0.09 12.34
CA ALA A 246 -11.93 0.78 12.12
C ALA A 246 -12.32 2.26 12.07
N LEU A 247 -13.46 2.60 11.46
CA LEU A 247 -14.01 3.95 11.45
C LEU A 247 -14.51 4.39 12.82
N ALA A 248 -15.26 3.53 13.51
CA ALA A 248 -15.84 3.81 14.82
C ALA A 248 -14.79 3.99 15.90
N ALA A 249 -13.69 3.24 15.86
CA ALA A 249 -12.61 3.34 16.85
C ALA A 249 -11.86 4.69 16.78
N ARG A 250 -11.78 5.30 15.60
CA ARG A 250 -10.98 6.50 15.33
C ARG A 250 -11.26 7.71 16.25
N PRO A 251 -12.51 8.16 16.47
CA PRO A 251 -12.78 9.28 17.39
C PRO A 251 -12.41 8.97 18.84
N PHE A 252 -12.56 7.73 19.30
CA PHE A 252 -12.25 7.35 20.68
C PHE A 252 -10.73 7.31 20.92
N LEU A 253 -9.98 6.78 19.96
CA LEU A 253 -8.52 6.66 20.05
C LEU A 253 -7.82 8.01 19.96
N THR A 254 -8.31 8.89 19.07
CA THR A 254 -7.82 10.27 18.97
C THR A 254 -8.14 11.14 20.19
N ARG A 255 -9.21 10.83 20.93
CA ARG A 255 -9.52 11.50 22.21
C ARG A 255 -8.61 11.00 23.34
N ARG A 256 -8.41 9.69 23.45
CA ARG A 256 -7.53 9.08 24.47
C ARG A 256 -6.11 9.65 24.40
N ALA A 257 -5.57 9.75 23.19
CA ALA A 257 -4.21 10.24 22.97
C ALA A 257 -3.99 11.73 23.29
N ARG A 258 -5.05 12.54 23.39
CA ARG A 258 -4.95 13.92 23.86
C ARG A 258 -5.04 14.04 25.38
N ARG A 259 -5.46 12.97 26.07
CA ARG A 259 -5.64 12.92 27.53
C ARG A 259 -4.42 12.37 28.25
N GLU A 260 -3.51 11.69 27.55
CA GLU A 260 -2.23 11.25 28.12
C GLU A 260 -1.21 12.37 27.87
N PRO A 261 -0.64 12.99 28.93
CA PRO A 261 0.27 14.13 28.84
C PRO A 261 1.65 13.79 28.25
#